data_AF-A0A914J2T8-F1
#
_entry.id   AF-A0A914J2T8-F1
#
_cell.length_a   1.000
_cell.length_b   1.000
_cell.length_c   1.000
_cell.angle_alpha   90.00
_cell.angle_beta   90.00
_cell.angle_gamma   90.00
#
_symmetry.space_group_name_H-M   'P 1'
#
loop_
_entity.id
_entity.type
_entity.pdbx_description
1 polymer ?
#
loop_
_entity_poly.entity_id
_entity_poly.type
_entity_poly.pdbx_seq_one_letter_code
_entity_poly.pdbx_strand_id
1 'polypeptide(L)'
;MNKECFENSTEKEKKVEEETKEVFKNYFGCAMIPFAVFALIISIIFISIWTNAMKKRRIRRKSYILIINRAIGDAITCIVAIVIGIYVLVEADLKLVVITRIIFEAILSFYFDETIRQSLLSVINIKKAAAPLVKPQAKHKNFEKY
;
A
#
# COMPACT_ATOMS: atom_id res chain seq x y z
N MET A 1 -45.26 -15.78 28.43
CA MET A 1 -43.87 -15.71 27.92
C MET A 1 -43.64 -14.28 27.45
N ASN A 2 -42.77 -13.55 28.14
CA ASN A 2 -42.72 -12.08 28.19
C ASN A 2 -42.23 -11.44 26.88
N LYS A 3 -43.14 -10.89 26.08
CA LYS A 3 -42.82 -10.09 24.89
C LYS A 3 -42.12 -8.78 25.25
N GLU A 4 -42.50 -8.18 26.39
CA GLU A 4 -41.94 -6.91 26.86
C GLU A 4 -40.43 -6.97 27.20
N CYS A 5 -39.93 -8.11 27.71
CA CYS A 5 -38.49 -8.28 27.95
C CYS A 5 -37.68 -8.37 26.65
N PHE A 6 -38.26 -8.95 25.60
CA PHE A 6 -37.59 -9.10 24.31
C PHE A 6 -37.51 -7.74 23.59
N GLU A 7 -38.61 -6.98 23.55
CA GLU A 7 -38.60 -5.63 22.96
C GLU A 7 -37.62 -4.69 23.68
N ASN A 8 -37.59 -4.71 25.02
CA ASN A 8 -36.68 -3.87 25.80
C ASN A 8 -35.20 -4.23 25.57
N SER A 9 -34.90 -5.51 25.32
CA SER A 9 -33.53 -5.95 24.98
C SER A 9 -33.14 -5.49 23.57
N THR A 10 -34.07 -5.61 22.61
CA THR A 10 -33.83 -5.19 21.21
C THR A 10 -33.70 -3.66 21.08
N GLU A 11 -34.44 -2.89 21.89
CA GLU A 11 -34.37 -1.43 21.90
C GLU A 11 -33.06 -0.93 22.54
N LYS A 12 -32.59 -1.60 23.60
CA LYS A 12 -31.27 -1.34 24.18
C LYS A 12 -30.14 -1.69 23.22
N GLU A 13 -30.23 -2.82 22.51
CA GLU A 13 -29.24 -3.19 21.49
C GLU A 13 -29.16 -2.15 20.36
N LYS A 14 -30.31 -1.65 19.88
CA LYS A 14 -30.35 -0.60 18.86
C LYS A 14 -29.75 0.73 19.34
N LYS A 15 -30.06 1.16 20.57
CA LYS A 15 -29.48 2.38 21.16
C LYS A 15 -27.96 2.28 21.31
N VAL A 16 -27.47 1.15 21.82
CA VAL A 16 -26.03 0.91 21.94
C VAL A 16 -25.37 0.86 20.55
N GLU A 17 -26.02 0.24 19.57
CA GLU A 17 -25.52 0.19 18.20
C GLU A 17 -25.45 1.58 17.54
N GLU A 18 -26.43 2.45 17.78
CA GLU A 18 -26.44 3.84 17.29
C GLU A 18 -25.36 4.71 17.96
N GLU A 19 -25.21 4.66 19.29
CA GLU A 19 -24.12 5.37 19.99
C GLU A 19 -22.74 4.89 19.51
N THR A 20 -22.58 3.58 19.31
CA THR A 20 -21.31 3.03 18.84
C THR A 20 -20.99 3.48 17.42
N LYS A 21 -22.01 3.57 16.54
CA LYS A 21 -21.87 4.09 15.17
C LYS A 21 -21.45 5.56 15.17
N GLU A 22 -22.00 6.39 16.04
CA GLU A 22 -21.68 7.81 16.11
C GLU A 22 -20.25 8.05 16.62
N VAL A 23 -19.85 7.38 17.70
CA VAL A 23 -18.48 7.45 18.24
C VAL A 23 -17.48 6.96 17.20
N PHE A 24 -17.78 5.87 16.51
CA PHE A 24 -16.92 5.33 15.47
C PHE A 24 -16.81 6.26 14.26
N LYS A 25 -17.92 6.86 13.82
CA LYS A 25 -17.95 7.84 12.73
C LYS A 25 -17.07 9.03 13.04
N ASN A 26 -17.13 9.53 14.27
CA ASN A 26 -16.27 10.64 14.71
C ASN A 26 -14.79 10.23 14.79
N TYR A 27 -14.49 9.04 15.30
CA TYR A 27 -13.12 8.54 15.43
C TYR A 27 -12.47 8.24 14.07
N PHE A 28 -13.17 7.55 13.17
CA PHE A 28 -12.69 7.24 11.82
C PHE A 28 -12.59 8.49 10.95
N GLY A 29 -13.57 9.40 11.04
CA GLY A 29 -13.52 10.67 10.33
C GLY A 29 -12.34 11.55 10.76
N CYS A 30 -12.09 11.65 12.06
CA CYS A 30 -11.08 12.55 12.61
C CYS A 30 -9.65 11.98 12.55
N ALA A 31 -9.45 10.67 12.72
CA ALA A 31 -8.11 10.08 12.75
C ALA A 31 -7.69 9.44 11.42
N MET A 32 -8.59 8.69 10.77
CA MET A 32 -8.21 7.85 9.64
C MET A 32 -8.13 8.62 8.32
N ILE A 33 -9.06 9.55 8.09
CA ILE A 33 -9.06 10.39 6.89
C ILE A 33 -7.81 11.27 6.78
N PRO A 34 -7.41 12.07 7.80
CA PRO A 34 -6.21 12.88 7.66
C PRO A 34 -4.96 12.02 7.53
N PHE A 35 -4.87 10.88 8.22
CA PHE A 35 -3.73 9.97 8.07
C PHE A 35 -3.62 9.43 6.64
N ALA A 36 -4.74 9.03 6.03
CA ALA A 36 -4.76 8.56 4.64
C ALA A 36 -4.39 9.67 3.65
N VAL A 37 -4.86 10.90 3.89
CA VAL A 37 -4.49 12.08 3.08
C VAL A 37 -2.99 12.38 3.20
N PHE A 38 -2.42 12.36 4.41
CA PHE A 38 -0.99 12.54 4.61
C PHE A 38 -0.17 11.46 3.90
N ALA A 39 -0.56 10.19 4.04
CA ALA A 39 0.09 9.07 3.36
C ALA A 39 0.05 9.21 1.83
N LEU A 40 -1.09 9.66 1.29
CA LEU A 40 -1.26 9.92 -0.14
C LEU A 40 -0.34 11.06 -0.61
N ILE A 41 -0.28 12.18 0.13
CA ILE A 41 0.62 13.31 -0.19
C ILE A 41 2.08 12.86 -0.22
N ILE A 42 2.52 12.12 0.81
CA ILE A 42 3.89 11.59 0.90
C ILE A 42 4.16 10.66 -0.30
N SER A 43 3.21 9.79 -0.65
CA SER A 43 3.33 8.86 -1.78
C SER A 43 3.48 9.59 -3.11
N ILE A 44 2.72 10.67 -3.34
CA ILE A 44 2.83 11.51 -4.55
C ILE A 44 4.18 12.21 -4.61
N ILE A 45 4.63 12.80 -3.49
CA ILE A 45 5.94 13.47 -3.41
C ILE A 45 7.05 12.47 -3.70
N PHE A 46 6.97 11.26 -3.14
CA PHE A 46 7.92 10.19 -3.39
C PHE A 46 7.97 9.84 -4.87
N ILE A 47 6.83 9.54 -5.51
CA ILE A 47 6.78 9.25 -6.95
C ILE A 47 7.37 10.41 -7.78
N SER A 48 7.08 11.66 -7.41
CA SER A 48 7.57 12.86 -8.09
C SER A 48 9.09 13.02 -8.00
N ILE A 49 9.68 12.80 -6.82
CA ILE A 49 11.14 12.84 -6.61
C ILE A 49 11.81 11.74 -7.44
N TRP A 50 11.26 10.53 -7.40
CA TRP A 50 11.84 9.37 -8.09
C TRP A 50 11.75 9.49 -9.62
N THR A 51 10.63 9.98 -10.15
CA THR A 51 10.46 10.24 -11.59
C THR A 51 11.42 11.33 -12.09
N ASN A 52 11.64 12.39 -11.31
CA ASN A 52 12.63 13.43 -11.62
C ASN A 52 14.08 12.92 -11.53
N ALA A 53 14.38 12.07 -10.55
CA ALA A 53 15.69 11.42 -10.44
C ALA A 53 15.98 10.48 -11.62
N MET A 54 14.94 9.79 -12.15
CA MET A 54 15.07 8.96 -13.36
C MET A 54 15.43 9.77 -14.60
N LYS A 55 14.86 10.96 -14.76
CA LYS A 55 15.19 11.84 -15.91
C LYS A 55 16.67 12.27 -15.90
N LYS A 56 17.29 12.38 -14.72
CA LYS A 56 18.68 12.84 -14.57
C LYS A 56 19.74 11.72 -14.56
N ARG A 57 19.40 10.46 -14.25
CA ARG A 57 20.39 9.37 -14.09
C ARG A 57 20.29 8.30 -15.18
N ARG A 58 21.41 8.02 -15.88
CA ARG A 58 21.58 6.93 -16.86
C ARG A 58 21.82 5.55 -16.19
N ILE A 59 21.33 5.31 -14.97
CA ILE A 59 21.62 4.11 -14.15
C ILE A 59 20.47 3.10 -14.25
N ARG A 60 20.80 1.79 -14.09
CA ARG A 60 19.95 0.59 -14.22
C ARG A 60 18.47 0.82 -13.86
N ARG A 61 17.65 1.09 -14.90
CA ARG A 61 16.20 1.34 -14.87
C ARG A 61 15.37 0.26 -14.15
N LYS A 62 15.90 -0.95 -14.02
CA LYS A 62 15.17 -2.15 -13.58
C LYS A 62 14.85 -2.16 -12.08
N SER A 63 15.72 -1.62 -11.22
CA SER A 63 15.42 -1.50 -9.78
C SER A 63 14.42 -0.37 -9.49
N TYR A 64 14.37 0.63 -10.35
CA TYR A 64 13.41 1.75 -10.25
C TYR A 64 11.99 1.29 -10.57
N ILE A 65 11.81 0.43 -11.58
CA ILE A 65 10.50 -0.14 -11.93
C ILE A 65 9.89 -0.87 -10.72
N LEU A 66 10.72 -1.58 -9.95
CA LEU A 66 10.26 -2.29 -8.75
C LEU A 66 9.79 -1.34 -7.64
N ILE A 67 10.53 -0.24 -7.39
CA ILE A 67 10.17 0.77 -6.40
C ILE A 67 8.91 1.55 -6.83
N ILE A 68 8.80 1.88 -8.12
CA ILE A 68 7.64 2.60 -8.67
C ILE A 68 6.39 1.72 -8.63
N ASN A 69 6.50 0.44 -9.01
CA ASN A 69 5.37 -0.49 -8.90
C ASN A 69 4.88 -0.65 -7.45
N ARG A 70 5.80 -0.66 -6.47
CA ARG A 70 5.41 -0.68 -5.06
C ARG A 70 4.69 0.61 -4.65
N ALA A 71 5.23 1.76 -5.03
CA ALA A 71 4.63 3.06 -4.71
C ALA A 71 3.23 3.25 -5.34
N ILE A 72 2.98 2.68 -6.53
CA ILE A 72 1.65 2.68 -7.15
C ILE A 72 0.66 1.85 -6.32
N GLY A 73 1.08 0.69 -5.81
CA GLY A 73 0.24 -0.14 -4.94
C GLY A 73 -0.10 0.54 -3.62
N ASP A 74 0.88 1.21 -3.01
CA ASP A 74 0.65 1.99 -1.78
C ASP A 74 -0.31 3.17 -2.06
N ALA A 75 -0.19 3.83 -3.21
CA ALA A 75 -1.10 4.91 -3.61
C ALA A 75 -2.55 4.42 -3.84
N ILE A 76 -2.73 3.30 -4.53
CA ILE A 76 -4.07 2.70 -4.76
C ILE A 76 -4.70 2.29 -3.43
N THR A 77 -3.92 1.68 -2.53
CA THR A 77 -4.39 1.31 -1.18
C THR A 77 -4.82 2.53 -0.38
N CYS A 78 -4.06 3.63 -0.44
CA CYS A 78 -4.44 4.88 0.22
C CYS A 78 -5.75 5.47 -0.35
N ILE A 79 -5.92 5.46 -1.67
CA ILE A 79 -7.16 5.94 -2.31
C ILE A 79 -8.36 5.12 -1.85
N VAL A 80 -8.23 3.79 -1.83
CA VAL A 80 -9.33 2.93 -1.40
C VAL A 80 -9.62 3.11 0.10
N ALA A 81 -8.60 3.28 0.94
CA ALA A 81 -8.81 3.60 2.35
C ALA A 81 -9.58 4.91 2.55
N ILE A 82 -9.36 5.93 1.71
CA ILE A 82 -10.14 7.17 1.73
C ILE A 82 -11.59 6.92 1.29
N VAL A 83 -11.80 6.19 0.20
CA VAL A 83 -13.17 5.87 -0.30
C VAL A 83 -13.95 5.08 0.74
N ILE A 84 -13.34 4.07 1.36
CA ILE A 84 -13.95 3.28 2.44
C ILE A 84 -14.21 4.17 3.66
N GLY A 85 -13.27 5.06 4.02
CA GLY A 85 -13.45 6.02 5.11
C GLY A 85 -14.63 6.96 4.89
N ILE A 86 -14.80 7.49 3.66
CA ILE A 86 -15.96 8.30 3.28
C ILE A 86 -17.23 7.47 3.32
N TYR A 87 -17.18 6.23 2.81
CA TYR A 87 -18.32 5.32 2.80
C TYR A 87 -18.80 4.99 4.23
N VAL A 88 -17.90 4.78 5.19
CA VAL A 88 -18.22 4.63 6.64
C VAL A 88 -18.92 5.86 7.20
N LEU A 89 -18.53 7.07 6.76
CA LEU A 89 -19.19 8.28 7.19
C LEU A 89 -20.63 8.37 6.66
N VAL A 90 -20.92 7.78 5.49
CA VAL A 90 -22.23 7.85 4.84
C VAL A 90 -23.14 6.70 5.26
N GLU A 91 -22.64 5.47 5.22
CA GLU A 91 -23.37 4.25 5.56
C GLU A 91 -22.78 3.62 6.84
N ALA A 92 -23.60 3.53 7.88
CA ALA A 92 -23.17 3.10 9.22
C ALA A 92 -22.99 1.57 9.36
N ASP A 93 -22.81 0.85 8.25
CA ASP A 93 -22.73 -0.61 8.25
C ASP A 93 -21.29 -1.11 8.50
N LEU A 94 -20.90 -1.02 9.77
CA LEU A 94 -19.53 -1.28 10.26
C LEU A 94 -18.97 -2.65 9.84
N LYS A 95 -19.82 -3.68 9.91
CA LYS A 95 -19.41 -5.08 9.65
C LYS A 95 -18.97 -5.25 8.21
N LEU A 96 -19.77 -4.72 7.27
CA LEU A 96 -19.48 -4.81 5.84
C LEU A 96 -18.21 -4.05 5.50
N VAL A 97 -18.03 -2.86 6.08
CA VAL A 97 -16.82 -2.04 5.89
C VAL A 97 -15.56 -2.78 6.33
N VAL A 98 -15.55 -3.31 7.56
CA VAL A 98 -14.35 -3.97 8.10
C VAL A 98 -14.00 -5.20 7.28
N ILE A 99 -15.00 -6.00 6.91
CA ILE A 99 -14.81 -7.19 6.07
C ILE A 99 -14.29 -6.79 4.69
N THR A 100 -14.91 -5.81 4.03
CA THR A 100 -14.48 -5.33 2.71
C THR A 100 -13.06 -4.80 2.76
N ARG A 101 -12.68 -4.06 3.81
CA ARG A 101 -11.31 -3.55 3.96
C ARG A 101 -10.29 -4.66 4.07
N ILE A 102 -10.52 -5.66 4.93
CA ILE A 102 -9.61 -6.79 5.13
C ILE A 102 -9.44 -7.57 3.83
N ILE A 103 -10.55 -7.88 3.16
CA ILE A 103 -10.52 -8.64 1.89
C ILE A 103 -9.80 -7.83 0.81
N PHE A 104 -10.11 -6.54 0.68
CA PHE A 104 -9.54 -5.70 -0.36
C PHE A 104 -8.03 -5.46 -0.16
N GLU A 105 -7.59 -5.17 1.07
CA GLU A 105 -6.16 -5.05 1.39
C GLU A 105 -5.39 -6.35 1.13
N ALA A 106 -5.99 -7.51 1.43
CA ALA A 106 -5.39 -8.82 1.16
C ALA A 106 -5.25 -9.09 -0.35
N ILE A 107 -6.30 -8.83 -1.14
CA ILE A 107 -6.29 -9.02 -2.59
C ILE A 107 -5.27 -8.09 -3.25
N LEU A 108 -5.26 -6.81 -2.89
CA LEU A 108 -4.27 -5.86 -3.40
C LEU A 108 -2.86 -6.29 -3.03
N SER A 109 -2.61 -6.65 -1.77
CA SER A 109 -1.30 -7.11 -1.32
C SER A 109 -0.83 -8.32 -2.13
N PHE A 110 -1.71 -9.29 -2.39
CA PHE A 110 -1.38 -10.46 -3.21
C PHE A 110 -1.04 -10.09 -4.65
N TYR A 111 -1.83 -9.22 -5.28
CA TYR A 111 -1.60 -8.77 -6.66
C TYR A 111 -0.29 -8.00 -6.83
N PHE A 112 0.00 -7.09 -5.89
CA PHE A 112 1.25 -6.33 -5.92
C PHE A 112 2.46 -7.18 -5.53
N ASP A 113 2.32 -8.14 -4.62
CA ASP A 113 3.41 -9.07 -4.28
C ASP A 113 3.82 -9.92 -5.49
N GLU A 114 2.85 -10.46 -6.24
CA GLU A 114 3.11 -11.16 -7.51
C GLU A 114 3.87 -10.25 -8.49
N THR A 115 3.38 -9.02 -8.67
CA THR A 115 3.96 -8.05 -9.61
C THR A 115 5.40 -7.67 -9.22
N ILE A 116 5.66 -7.49 -7.92
CA ILE A 116 7.00 -7.23 -7.37
C ILE A 116 7.89 -8.45 -7.57
N ARG A 117 7.39 -9.67 -7.32
CA ARG A 117 8.13 -10.91 -7.49
C ARG A 117 8.55 -11.13 -8.95
N GLN A 118 7.64 -10.91 -9.90
CA GLN A 118 7.96 -10.98 -11.34
C GLN A 118 9.01 -9.93 -11.74
N SER A 119 8.85 -8.70 -11.26
CA SER A 119 9.82 -7.63 -11.47
C SER A 119 11.19 -7.99 -10.91
N LEU A 120 11.25 -8.59 -9.71
CA LEU A 120 12.46 -9.04 -9.04
C LEU A 120 13.15 -10.17 -9.81
N LEU A 121 12.40 -11.18 -10.25
CA LEU A 121 12.92 -12.30 -11.05
C LEU A 121 13.55 -11.81 -12.35
N SER A 122 12.93 -10.82 -13.01
CA SER A 122 13.51 -10.20 -14.20
C SER A 122 14.87 -9.55 -13.89
N VAL A 123 14.97 -8.80 -12.78
CA VAL A 123 16.21 -8.15 -12.33
C VAL A 123 17.30 -9.19 -12.04
N ILE A 124 16.95 -10.28 -11.35
CA ILE A 124 17.86 -11.36 -11.00
C ILE A 124 18.36 -12.09 -12.26
N ASN A 125 17.47 -12.45 -13.17
CA ASN A 125 17.85 -13.09 -14.44
C ASN A 125 18.76 -12.20 -15.28
N ILE A 126 18.52 -10.89 -15.29
CA ILE A 126 19.39 -9.92 -15.96
C ILE A 126 20.75 -9.82 -15.27
N LYS A 127 20.82 -9.90 -13.94
CA LYS A 127 22.11 -9.97 -13.22
C LYS A 127 22.85 -11.27 -13.54
N LYS A 128 22.16 -12.41 -13.60
CA LYS A 128 22.74 -13.71 -13.98
C LYS A 128 23.26 -13.71 -15.42
N ALA A 129 22.49 -13.16 -16.36
CA ALA A 129 22.87 -13.02 -17.77
C ALA A 129 23.99 -11.97 -17.98
N ALA A 130 24.09 -10.95 -17.12
CA ALA A 130 25.18 -9.98 -17.14
C ALA A 130 26.41 -10.40 -16.32
N ALA A 131 26.28 -11.41 -15.44
CA ALA A 131 27.39 -11.96 -14.65
C ALA A 131 28.56 -12.49 -15.49
N PRO A 132 28.37 -13.12 -16.67
CA PRO A 132 29.52 -13.52 -17.50
C PRO A 132 30.23 -12.35 -18.22
N LEU A 133 29.71 -11.11 -18.16
CA LEU A 133 30.31 -9.95 -18.84
C LEU A 133 31.03 -8.97 -17.90
N VAL A 134 30.94 -9.16 -16.59
CA VAL A 134 31.90 -8.53 -15.67
C VAL A 134 33.16 -9.40 -15.71
N LYS A 135 33.95 -9.24 -16.78
CA LYS A 135 35.37 -9.63 -16.71
C LYS A 135 35.93 -8.99 -15.44
N PRO A 136 36.65 -9.72 -14.57
CA PRO A 136 37.48 -9.06 -13.59
C PRO A 136 38.36 -8.08 -14.37
N GLN A 137 38.44 -6.83 -13.93
CA GLN A 137 39.52 -5.94 -14.33
C GLN A 137 40.82 -6.66 -13.94
N ALA A 138 41.35 -7.45 -14.88
CA ALA A 138 42.56 -8.21 -14.70
C ALA A 138 43.70 -7.20 -14.62
N LYS A 139 44.30 -7.13 -13.43
CA LYS A 139 45.67 -6.73 -13.13
C LYS A 139 46.47 -6.21 -14.34
N HIS A 140 46.81 -4.93 -14.33
CA HIS A 140 48.09 -4.50 -14.88
C HIS A 140 49.18 -4.78 -13.82
N LYS A 141 49.74 -5.99 -13.88
CA LYS A 141 51.04 -6.40 -13.30
C LYS A 141 51.77 -6.99 -14.51
N ASN A 142 52.99 -6.63 -14.92
CA ASN A 142 54.19 -6.12 -14.25
C ASN A 142 55.26 -5.71 -15.31
N PHE A 143 56.38 -5.18 -14.83
CA PHE A 143 57.76 -5.13 -15.43
C PHE A 143 58.00 -3.99 -16.45
N GLU A 144 59.08 -3.21 -16.43
CA GLU A 144 60.49 -3.46 -16.08
C GLU A 144 61.23 -2.23 -15.50
N LYS A 145 62.28 -2.52 -14.73
CA LYS A 145 63.60 -1.84 -14.59
C LYS A 145 63.73 -0.41 -15.14
N TYR A 146 64.12 0.52 -14.27
CA TYR A 146 65.48 1.12 -14.21
C TYR A 146 65.71 1.67 -12.79
#